data_AF-K1R6K5-F1
#
_entry.id   AF-K1R6K5-F1
#
_cell.length_a   1.000
_cell.length_b   1.000
_cell.length_c   1.000
_cell.angle_alpha   90.00
_cell.angle_beta   90.00
_cell.angle_gamma   90.00
#
_symmetry.space_group_name_H-M   'P 1'
#
loop_
_entity.id
_entity.type
_entity.pdbx_description
1 polymer ?
#
loop_
_entity_poly.entity_id
_entity_poly.type
_entity_poly.pdbx_seq_one_letter_code
_entity_poly.pdbx_strand_id
1 'polypeptide(L)'
;MGRGVAYCAACDGMFYKGKTVVVVGGGNSAAADALLLSRVAKKVILVHRRDTLRATKIYHEPLAQAENVEFRWNSVVSALLSGDRLTGVRLRDTVTGE
;
A
#
# COMPACT_ATOMS: atom_id res chain seq x y z
N MET A 1 -4.34 0.22 -18.78
CA MET A 1 -3.66 -0.40 -17.62
C MET A 1 -2.17 -0.18 -17.78
N GLY A 2 -1.41 0.03 -16.70
CA GLY A 2 0.06 0.07 -16.82
C GLY A 2 0.70 1.46 -17.02
N ARG A 3 0.48 2.38 -16.08
CA ARG A 3 1.36 3.54 -15.85
C ARG A 3 1.81 3.68 -14.40
N GLY A 4 1.79 2.57 -13.64
CA GLY A 4 2.15 2.50 -12.23
C GLY A 4 0.97 2.39 -11.25
N VAL A 5 -0.26 2.31 -11.75
CA VAL A 5 -1.46 1.98 -10.95
C VAL A 5 -1.96 0.59 -11.34
N ALA A 6 -2.21 -0.25 -10.33
CA ALA A 6 -2.72 -1.61 -10.46
C ALA A 6 -3.85 -1.84 -9.45
N TYR A 7 -4.75 -2.78 -9.76
CA TYR A 7 -5.91 -3.13 -8.92
C TYR A 7 -5.87 -4.57 -8.40
N CYS A 8 -4.91 -5.38 -8.87
CA CYS A 8 -4.76 -6.77 -8.49
C CYS A 8 -3.28 -7.07 -8.23
N ALA A 9 -2.88 -7.18 -6.96
CA ALA A 9 -1.49 -7.50 -6.63
C ALA A 9 -1.07 -8.88 -7.14
N ALA A 10 -1.99 -9.86 -7.13
CA ALA A 10 -1.73 -11.21 -7.66
C ALA A 10 -1.48 -11.22 -9.17
N CYS A 11 -2.11 -10.31 -9.92
CA CYS A 11 -2.02 -10.24 -11.37
C CYS A 11 -0.77 -9.45 -11.81
N ASP A 12 -0.54 -8.29 -11.17
CA ASP A 12 0.45 -7.31 -11.64
C ASP A 12 1.71 -7.23 -10.75
N GLY A 13 1.71 -7.86 -9.56
CA GLY A 13 2.69 -7.63 -8.51
C GLY A 13 4.13 -7.91 -8.94
N MET A 14 4.36 -8.91 -9.80
CA MET A 14 5.69 -9.25 -10.31
C MET A 14 6.34 -8.13 -11.13
N PHE A 15 5.57 -7.27 -11.80
CA PHE A 15 6.11 -6.12 -12.55
C PHE A 15 6.69 -5.01 -11.63
N TYR A 16 6.41 -5.12 -10.33
CA TYR A 16 6.91 -4.21 -9.29
C TYR A 16 8.05 -4.80 -8.46
N LYS A 17 8.63 -5.93 -8.89
CA LYS A 17 9.81 -6.53 -8.24
C LYS A 17 10.93 -5.49 -8.07
N GLY A 18 11.44 -5.39 -6.85
CA GLY A 18 12.51 -4.45 -6.49
C GLY A 18 12.11 -2.97 -6.44
N LYS A 19 10.83 -2.63 -6.64
CA LYS A 19 10.32 -1.24 -6.55
C LYS A 19 9.71 -0.95 -5.18
N THR A 20 9.49 0.32 -4.89
CA THR A 20 8.61 0.74 -3.78
C THR A 20 7.18 0.82 -4.30
N VAL A 21 6.23 0.24 -3.58
CA VAL A 21 4.80 0.24 -3.94
C VAL A 21 3.95 0.80 -2.82
N VAL A 22 2.78 1.32 -3.18
CA VAL A 22 1.76 1.78 -2.24
C VAL A 22 0.53 0.90 -2.39
N VAL A 23 0.04 0.36 -1.27
CA VAL A 23 -1.25 -0.33 -1.18
C VAL A 23 -2.20 0.58 -0.41
N VAL A 24 -3.37 0.85 -0.97
CA VAL A 24 -4.37 1.71 -0.33
C VAL A 24 -5.55 0.86 0.13
N GLY A 25 -5.82 0.86 1.43
CA GLY A 25 -6.93 0.12 2.00
C GLY A 25 -6.68 -0.30 3.44
N GLY A 26 -7.55 -1.15 3.99
CA GLY A 26 -7.31 -1.74 5.32
C GLY A 26 -8.25 -2.87 5.69
N GLY A 27 -8.93 -3.48 4.70
CA GLY A 27 -9.62 -4.76 4.86
C GLY A 27 -8.72 -5.93 4.44
N ASN A 28 -9.28 -7.13 4.42
CA ASN A 28 -8.54 -8.36 4.10
C ASN A 28 -7.82 -8.30 2.76
N SER A 29 -8.43 -7.73 1.72
CA SER A 29 -7.80 -7.60 0.40
C SER A 29 -6.52 -6.77 0.45
N ALA A 30 -6.55 -5.60 1.10
CA ALA A 30 -5.36 -4.75 1.23
C ALA A 30 -4.26 -5.41 2.07
N ALA A 31 -4.64 -6.13 3.12
CA ALA A 31 -3.69 -6.86 3.96
C ALA A 31 -3.03 -8.03 3.20
N ALA A 32 -3.82 -8.82 2.47
CA ALA A 32 -3.32 -9.92 1.66
C ALA A 32 -2.42 -9.41 0.52
N ASP A 33 -2.82 -8.34 -0.16
CA ASP A 33 -2.04 -7.72 -1.23
C ASP A 33 -0.71 -7.14 -0.70
N ALA A 34 -0.73 -6.50 0.46
CA ALA A 34 0.48 -5.98 1.09
C ALA A 34 1.47 -7.10 1.46
N LEU A 35 0.99 -8.22 2.01
CA LEU A 35 1.83 -9.39 2.32
C LEU A 35 2.32 -10.13 1.08
N LEU A 36 1.52 -10.14 0.02
CA LEU A 36 1.97 -10.70 -1.25
C LEU A 36 3.10 -9.84 -1.84
N LEU A 37 2.89 -8.53 -1.89
CA LEU A 37 3.85 -7.58 -2.43
C LEU A 37 5.10 -7.46 -1.55
N SER A 38 5.03 -7.69 -0.24
CA SER A 38 6.20 -7.65 0.64
C SER A 38 7.25 -8.69 0.25
N ARG A 39 6.85 -9.79 -0.38
CA ARG A 39 7.75 -10.85 -0.89
C ARG A 39 8.39 -10.52 -2.25
N VAL A 40 7.91 -9.47 -2.92
CA VAL A 40 8.27 -9.17 -4.32
C VAL A 40 8.90 -7.78 -4.44
N ALA A 41 8.27 -6.78 -3.84
CA ALA A 41 8.69 -5.39 -3.85
C ALA A 41 9.85 -5.15 -2.87
N LYS A 42 10.61 -4.08 -3.10
CA LYS A 42 11.64 -3.62 -2.16
C LYS A 42 11.01 -3.09 -0.86
N LYS A 43 9.89 -2.37 -0.99
CA LYS A 43 9.17 -1.75 0.13
C LYS A 43 7.68 -1.63 -0.22
N VAL A 44 6.82 -1.90 0.75
CA VAL A 44 5.37 -1.74 0.64
C VAL A 44 4.91 -0.69 1.64
N ILE A 45 4.22 0.34 1.17
CA ILE A 45 3.60 1.35 2.04
C ILE A 45 2.10 1.08 2.06
N LEU A 46 1.58 0.62 3.21
CA LEU A 46 0.16 0.37 3.40
C LEU A 46 -0.51 1.63 3.97
N VAL A 47 -1.24 2.33 3.11
CA VAL A 47 -1.97 3.56 3.43
C VAL A 47 -3.37 3.22 3.89
N HIS A 48 -3.70 3.62 5.12
CA HIS A 48 -5.02 3.45 5.70
C HIS A 48 -5.58 4.75 6.27
N ARG A 49 -6.86 5.03 6.01
CA ARG A 49 -7.55 6.25 6.42
C ARG A 49 -7.93 6.33 7.90
N ARG A 50 -7.47 5.38 8.73
CA ARG A 50 -7.74 5.29 10.17
C ARG A 50 -6.49 4.83 10.89
N ASP A 51 -6.55 4.73 12.20
CA ASP A 51 -5.51 4.27 13.12
C ASP A 51 -5.47 2.75 13.29
N THR A 52 -6.43 2.01 12.74
CA THR A 52 -6.50 0.54 12.84
C THR A 52 -7.03 -0.12 11.57
N LEU A 53 -6.56 -1.34 11.28
CA LEU A 53 -7.08 -2.14 10.16
C LEU A 53 -8.44 -2.75 10.49
N ARG A 54 -9.28 -2.84 9.48
CA ARG A 54 -10.49 -3.69 9.48
C ARG A 54 -10.19 -5.14 9.11
N ALA A 55 -8.98 -5.42 8.62
CA ALA A 55 -8.56 -6.77 8.28
C ALA A 55 -8.67 -7.69 9.49
N THR A 56 -9.02 -8.96 9.25
CA THR A 56 -9.10 -9.97 10.29
C THR A 56 -7.76 -10.09 11.03
N LYS A 57 -7.81 -10.38 12.33
CA LYS A 57 -6.63 -10.38 13.22
C LYS A 57 -5.48 -11.26 12.73
N ILE A 58 -5.77 -12.32 11.97
CA ILE A 58 -4.79 -13.21 11.36
C ILE A 58 -3.77 -12.48 10.47
N TYR A 59 -4.13 -11.33 9.90
CA TYR A 59 -3.22 -10.53 9.07
C TYR A 59 -2.31 -9.59 9.87
N HIS A 60 -2.65 -9.29 11.12
CA HIS A 60 -1.96 -8.24 11.88
C HIS A 60 -0.53 -8.67 12.22
N GLU A 61 -0.36 -9.88 12.75
CA GLU A 61 0.97 -10.42 13.12
C GLU A 61 1.89 -10.57 11.91
N PRO A 62 1.49 -11.19 10.79
CA PRO A 62 2.34 -11.27 9.60
C PRO A 62 2.70 -9.91 9.01
N LEU A 63 1.79 -8.92 9.07
CA LEU A 63 2.09 -7.57 8.59
C LEU A 63 3.07 -6.85 9.52
N ALA A 64 2.98 -7.06 10.84
CA ALA A 64 3.91 -6.51 11.81
C ALA A 64 5.32 -7.12 11.69
N GLN A 65 5.40 -8.41 11.35
CA GLN A 65 6.66 -9.13 11.13
C GLN A 65 7.31 -8.85 9.76
N ALA A 66 6.57 -8.25 8.81
CA ALA A 66 7.09 -7.95 7.49
C ALA A 66 7.98 -6.69 7.53
N GLU A 67 9.30 -6.89 7.58
CA GLU A 67 10.30 -5.82 7.77
C GLU A 67 10.26 -4.69 6.71
N ASN A 68 9.75 -4.98 5.51
CA ASN A 68 9.65 -4.01 4.42
C ASN A 68 8.25 -3.43 4.22
N VAL A 69 7.33 -3.65 5.16
CA VAL A 69 5.99 -3.05 5.18
C VAL A 69 5.99 -1.85 6.13
N GLU A 70 5.62 -0.69 5.63
CA GLU A 70 5.44 0.52 6.42
C GLU A 70 3.97 0.96 6.40
N PHE A 71 3.42 1.26 7.57
CA PHE A 71 2.07 1.77 7.69
C PHE A 71 2.03 3.30 7.61
N ARG A 72 1.08 3.81 6.84
CA ARG A 72 0.64 5.21 6.86
C ARG A 72 -0.80 5.26 7.34
N TRP A 73 -0.94 5.34 8.66
CA TRP A 73 -2.23 5.50 9.32
C TRP A 73 -2.81 6.89 9.09
N ASN A 74 -4.12 7.02 9.34
CA ASN A 74 -4.85 8.27 9.24
C ASN A 74 -4.56 9.02 7.93
N SER A 75 -4.36 8.30 6.83
CA SER A 75 -3.89 8.90 5.58
C SER A 75 -4.78 8.48 4.41
N VAL A 76 -5.02 9.43 3.51
CA VAL A 76 -5.65 9.17 2.20
C VAL A 76 -4.76 9.66 1.08
N VAL A 77 -4.77 8.97 -0.06
CA VAL A 77 -4.14 9.48 -1.28
C VAL A 77 -4.97 10.64 -1.80
N SER A 78 -4.40 11.84 -1.82
CA SER A 78 -5.04 13.07 -2.29
C SER A 78 -4.70 13.41 -3.74
N ALA A 79 -3.54 12.96 -4.23
CA ALA A 79 -3.15 13.11 -5.62
C ALA A 79 -2.20 11.98 -6.07
N LEU A 80 -2.26 11.64 -7.36
CA LEU A 80 -1.24 10.85 -8.04
C LEU A 80 -0.21 11.81 -8.63
N LEU A 81 1.07 11.58 -8.34
CA LEU A 81 2.17 12.38 -8.90
C LEU A 81 2.72 11.64 -10.12
N SER A 82 2.64 12.28 -11.28
CA SER A 82 3.08 11.68 -12.54
C SER A 82 3.52 12.73 -13.56
N GLY A 83 4.56 12.38 -14.32
CA GLY A 83 4.78 12.91 -15.67
C GLY A 83 4.20 11.91 -16.67
N ASP A 84 5.06 11.23 -17.43
CA ASP A 84 4.64 10.14 -18.33
C ASP A 84 4.20 8.86 -17.60
N ARG A 85 4.74 8.64 -16.39
CA ARG A 85 4.48 7.51 -15.50
C ARG A 85 4.31 7.99 -14.06
N LEU A 86 3.63 7.17 -13.24
CA LEU A 86 3.50 7.41 -11.81
C LEU A 86 4.87 7.40 -11.14
N THR A 87 5.19 8.47 -10.43
CA THR A 87 6.42 8.63 -9.65
C THR A 87 6.15 8.63 -8.15
N GLY A 88 4.92 8.94 -7.74
CA GLY A 88 4.53 8.90 -6.34
C GLY A 88 3.06 9.24 -6.11
N VAL A 89 2.71 9.39 -4.84
CA VAL A 89 1.39 9.82 -4.39
C VAL A 89 1.56 10.91 -3.34
N ARG A 90 0.64 11.88 -3.34
CA ARG A 90 0.49 12.81 -2.22
C ARG A 90 -0.49 12.20 -1.22
N LEU A 91 -0.08 12.14 0.04
CA LEU A 91 -0.96 11.77 1.13
C LEU A 91 -1.55 13.03 1.75
N ARG A 92 -2.73 12.88 2.34
CA ARG A 92 -3.32 13.86 3.25
C ARG A 92 -3.72 13.14 4.52
N ASP A 93 -3.33 13.68 5.66
CA ASP A 93 -3.72 13.22 6.97
C ASP A 93 -5.21 13.51 7.21
N THR A 94 -5.94 12.52 7.69
CA THR A 94 -7.39 12.58 7.92
C THR A 94 -7.76 13.18 9.26
N VAL A 95 -6.79 13.37 10.15
CA VAL A 95 -6.92 13.96 11.49
C VAL A 95 -6.49 15.42 11.46
N THR A 96 -5.30 15.71 10.92
CA THR A 96 -4.74 17.09 10.88
C THR A 96 -5.10 17.85 9.61
N GLY A 97 -5.36 17.15 8.51
CA GLY A 97 -5.62 17.75 7.20
C GLY A 97 -4.37 18.10 6.39
N GLU A 98 -3.17 17.86 6.93
CA GLU A 98 -1.87 18.10 6.28
C GLU A 98 -1.57 17.14 5.13
#